data_AF-A0A7J3KKG8-F1
#
_entry.id   AF-A0A7J3KKG8-F1
#
_cell.length_a   1.000
_cell.length_b   1.000
_cell.length_c   1.000
_cell.angle_alpha   90.00
_cell.angle_beta   90.00
_cell.angle_gamma   90.00
#
_symmetry.space_group_name_H-M   'P 1'
#
loop_
_entity.id
_entity.type
_entity.pdbx_description
1 polymer ?
#
loop_
_entity_poly.entity_id
_entity_poly.type
_entity_poly.pdbx_seq_one_letter_code
_entity_poly.pdbx_strand_id
1 'polypeptide(L)'
;MQNEGERQKNFFDICGSCKINCCRDARPPITAEREKLILEYLEIHGINIDNPFVHAEYTFPRETADGYCIFYDKTTRKCIVHPVKPETCVAGPITFDINAKTGKIE
;
A
#
# COMPACT_ATOMS: atom_id res chain seq x y z
N MET A 1 -16.23 8.86 16.31
CA MET A 1 -15.24 9.82 16.85
C MET A 1 -14.25 9.04 17.68
N GLN A 2 -12.98 8.95 17.27
CA GLN A 2 -11.91 8.40 18.11
C GLN A 2 -11.35 9.55 18.96
N ASN A 3 -11.22 9.33 20.27
CA ASN A 3 -10.72 10.32 21.22
C ASN A 3 -9.20 10.50 21.05
N GLU A 4 -8.71 11.73 21.22
CA GLU A 4 -7.28 12.05 21.24
C GLU A 4 -6.61 11.27 22.39
N GLY A 5 -5.78 10.28 22.04
CA GLY A 5 -5.00 9.46 22.99
C GLY A 5 -5.19 7.95 22.89
N GLU A 6 -6.20 7.44 22.17
CA GLU A 6 -6.28 6.00 21.89
C GLU A 6 -5.32 5.60 20.75
N ARG A 7 -4.44 4.62 21.01
CA ARG A 7 -3.61 4.01 19.96
C ARG A 7 -4.52 3.48 18.84
N GLN A 8 -4.21 3.85 17.59
CA GLN A 8 -4.96 3.39 16.41
C GLN A 8 -5.00 1.85 16.38
N LYS A 9 -6.20 1.30 16.53
CA LYS A 9 -6.43 -0.16 16.60
C LYS A 9 -6.42 -0.81 15.22
N ASN A 10 -6.67 -0.03 14.16
CA ASN A 10 -6.66 -0.48 12.78
C ASN A 10 -5.48 0.13 12.02
N PHE A 11 -4.47 -0.70 11.77
CA PHE A 11 -3.25 -0.27 11.09
C PHE A 11 -3.45 0.01 9.60
N PHE A 12 -4.54 -0.46 8.99
CA PHE A 12 -4.91 -0.12 7.61
C PHE A 12 -5.26 1.37 7.44
N ASP A 13 -5.69 2.03 8.51
CA ASP A 13 -6.09 3.43 8.48
C ASP A 13 -4.91 4.39 8.66
N ILE A 14 -3.72 3.89 9.00
CA ILE A 14 -2.59 4.75 9.38
C ILE A 14 -2.11 5.60 8.21
N CYS A 15 -2.17 5.08 6.97
CA CYS A 15 -1.81 5.84 5.79
C CYS A 15 -2.69 7.09 5.59
N GLY A 16 -4.00 6.98 5.87
CA GLY A 16 -4.95 8.08 5.72
C GLY A 16 -4.74 9.21 6.73
N SER A 17 -4.26 8.90 7.94
CA SER A 17 -4.00 9.89 8.99
C SER A 17 -2.54 10.37 9.04
N CYS A 18 -1.60 9.57 8.54
CA CYS A 18 -0.18 9.89 8.51
C CYS A 18 0.12 11.06 7.55
N LYS A 19 1.03 11.95 7.97
CA LYS A 19 1.44 13.14 7.19
C LYS A 19 2.77 12.93 6.45
N ILE A 20 3.37 11.74 6.51
CA ILE A 20 4.70 11.44 5.97
C ILE A 20 4.71 11.32 4.43
N ASN A 21 3.56 11.07 3.78
CA ASN A 21 3.42 10.97 2.32
C ASN A 21 4.41 9.99 1.64
N CYS A 22 4.66 8.83 2.27
CA CYS A 22 5.63 7.83 1.82
C CYS A 22 5.36 7.22 0.43
N CYS A 23 4.17 7.45 -0.16
CA CYS A 23 3.83 6.98 -1.51
C CYS A 23 4.35 7.89 -2.63
N ARG A 24 4.90 9.07 -2.32
CA ARG A 24 5.48 9.99 -3.30
C ARG A 24 6.92 9.57 -3.61
N ASP A 25 7.27 9.55 -4.90
CA ASP A 25 8.56 9.15 -5.47
C ASP A 25 9.00 7.75 -4.99
N ALA A 26 8.02 6.90 -4.69
CA ALA A 26 8.23 5.60 -4.08
C ALA A 26 8.35 4.51 -5.15
N ARG A 27 9.49 3.81 -5.15
CA ARG A 27 9.77 2.66 -6.03
C ARG A 27 10.08 1.41 -5.21
N PRO A 28 9.11 0.92 -4.40
CA PRO A 28 9.32 -0.25 -3.58
C PRO A 28 9.58 -1.45 -4.48
N PRO A 29 10.70 -2.16 -4.34
CA PRO A 29 10.94 -3.39 -5.08
C PRO A 29 9.90 -4.44 -4.69
N ILE A 30 9.44 -5.22 -5.67
CA ILE A 30 8.54 -6.34 -5.47
C ILE A 30 9.06 -7.63 -6.11
N THR A 31 8.70 -8.75 -5.51
CA THR A 31 8.90 -10.07 -6.12
C THR A 31 7.81 -10.39 -7.15
N ALA A 32 8.06 -11.35 -8.04
CA ALA A 32 7.07 -11.83 -9.00
C ALA A 32 5.83 -12.45 -8.31
N GLU A 33 6.01 -13.09 -7.15
CA GLU A 33 4.90 -13.61 -6.35
C GLU A 33 4.02 -12.46 -5.84
N ARG A 34 4.64 -11.40 -5.32
CA ARG A 34 3.90 -10.22 -4.86
C ARG A 34 3.17 -9.50 -5.99
N GLU A 35 3.82 -9.37 -7.13
CA GLU A 35 3.19 -8.80 -8.33
C GLU A 35 1.90 -9.55 -8.69
N LYS A 36 1.96 -10.89 -8.74
CA LYS A 36 0.79 -11.74 -8.99
C LYS A 36 -0.31 -11.53 -7.95
N LEU A 37 0.04 -11.49 -6.67
CA LEU A 37 -0.94 -11.24 -5.59
C LEU A 37 -1.63 -9.88 -5.73
N ILE A 38 -0.89 -8.84 -6.14
CA ILE A 38 -1.47 -7.51 -6.37
C ILE A 38 -2.40 -7.55 -7.58
N LEU A 39 -2.01 -8.17 -8.70
CA LEU A 39 -2.85 -8.28 -9.89
C LEU A 39 -4.16 -9.04 -9.60
N GLU A 40 -4.07 -10.17 -8.91
CA GLU A 40 -5.24 -10.97 -8.49
C GLU A 40 -6.15 -10.16 -7.56
N TYR A 41 -5.58 -9.39 -6.63
CA TYR A 41 -6.37 -8.51 -5.77
C TYR A 41 -7.12 -7.43 -6.56
N LEU A 42 -6.46 -6.80 -7.54
CA LEU A 42 -7.09 -5.80 -8.41
C LEU A 42 -8.23 -6.42 -9.21
N GLU A 43 -8.03 -7.60 -9.79
CA GLU A 43 -9.03 -8.33 -10.55
C GLU A 43 -10.26 -8.68 -9.70
N ILE A 44 -10.06 -9.27 -8.52
CA ILE A 44 -11.14 -9.65 -7.59
C ILE A 44 -11.98 -8.44 -7.17
N HIS A 45 -11.35 -7.27 -7.02
CA HIS A 45 -12.03 -6.04 -6.62
C HIS A 45 -12.53 -5.19 -7.80
N GLY A 46 -12.37 -5.67 -9.04
CA GLY A 46 -12.80 -4.96 -10.25
C GLY A 46 -12.05 -3.64 -10.49
N ILE A 47 -10.84 -3.50 -9.95
CA ILE A 47 -10.03 -2.30 -10.08
C ILE A 47 -9.19 -2.44 -11.35
N ASN A 48 -9.45 -1.59 -12.34
CA ASN A 48 -8.74 -1.64 -13.61
C ASN A 48 -7.63 -0.58 -13.65
N ILE A 49 -6.37 -1.03 -13.62
CA ILE A 49 -5.19 -0.17 -13.75
C ILE A 49 -4.34 -0.71 -14.88
N ASP A 50 -4.13 0.11 -15.91
CA ASP A 50 -3.28 -0.28 -17.02
C ASP A 50 -1.79 -0.19 -16.65
N ASN A 51 -1.07 -1.26 -16.99
CA ASN A 51 0.36 -1.45 -16.76
C ASN A 51 0.82 -0.90 -15.39
N PRO A 52 0.40 -1.52 -14.27
CA PRO A 52 0.64 -1.01 -12.93
C PRO A 52 2.09 -1.14 -12.47
N PHE A 53 2.93 -1.89 -13.19
CA PHE A 53 4.32 -2.15 -12.82
C PHE A 53 5.29 -1.69 -13.90
N VAL A 54 6.52 -1.38 -13.46
CA VAL A 54 7.68 -1.11 -14.31
C VAL A 54 8.68 -2.23 -14.08
N HIS A 55 9.13 -2.86 -15.17
CA HIS A 55 10.17 -3.88 -15.14
C HIS A 55 11.49 -3.27 -15.64
N ALA A 56 12.37 -2.88 -14.71
CA ALA A 56 13.69 -2.34 -15.01
C ALA A 56 14.77 -3.28 -14.45
N GLU A 57 15.82 -2.74 -13.82
CA GLU A 57 16.79 -3.54 -13.04
C GLU A 57 16.11 -4.38 -11.94
N TYR A 58 15.00 -3.87 -11.42
CA TYR A 58 14.05 -4.58 -10.56
C TYR A 58 12.62 -4.17 -10.92
N THR A 59 11.63 -4.96 -10.48
CA THR A 59 10.21 -4.64 -10.67
C THR A 59 9.70 -3.76 -9.53
N PHE A 60 8.93 -2.72 -9.86
CA PHE A 60 8.28 -1.85 -8.87
C PHE A 60 6.94 -1.29 -9.41
N PRO A 61 6.03 -0.86 -8.52
CA PRO A 61 4.80 -0.15 -8.92
C PRO A 61 5.11 1.14 -9.68
N ARG A 62 4.38 1.38 -10.76
CA ARG A 62 4.53 2.59 -11.58
C ARG A 62 4.14 3.85 -10.80
N GLU A 63 4.76 4.96 -11.18
CA GLU A 63 4.41 6.29 -10.70
C GLU A 63 3.36 6.95 -11.61
N THR A 64 2.50 7.75 -11.01
CA THR A 64 1.62 8.71 -11.69
C THR A 64 2.42 9.93 -12.13
N ALA A 65 1.86 10.74 -13.04
CA ALA A 65 2.54 11.93 -13.54
C ALA A 65 2.90 12.96 -12.45
N ASP A 66 2.21 12.94 -11.32
CA ASP A 66 2.49 13.80 -10.16
C ASP A 66 3.35 13.14 -9.09
N GLY A 67 4.02 12.03 -9.43
CA GLY A 67 5.04 11.37 -8.61
C GLY A 67 4.49 10.45 -7.53
N TYR A 68 3.17 10.23 -7.43
CA TYR A 68 2.64 9.24 -6.49
C TYR A 68 2.63 7.83 -7.08
N CYS A 69 2.85 6.82 -6.24
CA CYS A 69 2.59 5.42 -6.59
C CYS A 69 1.17 5.24 -7.17
N ILE A 70 1.05 4.44 -8.24
CA ILE A 70 -0.21 4.20 -8.95
C ILE A 70 -1.34 3.64 -8.07
N PHE A 71 -0.99 2.99 -6.96
CA PHE A 71 -1.95 2.46 -6.00
C PHE A 71 -2.41 3.46 -4.93
N TYR A 72 -1.90 4.70 -4.96
CA TYR A 72 -2.29 5.74 -4.01
C TYR A 72 -3.62 6.39 -4.42
N ASP A 73 -4.64 6.24 -3.58
CA ASP A 73 -5.89 6.99 -3.70
C ASP A 73 -5.73 8.36 -3.02
N LYS A 74 -5.74 9.42 -3.84
CA LYS A 74 -5.60 10.81 -3.39
C LYS A 74 -6.79 11.29 -2.55
N THR A 75 -7.98 10.73 -2.77
CA THR A 75 -9.21 11.13 -2.07
C THR A 75 -9.18 10.62 -0.65
N THR A 76 -8.89 9.34 -0.46
CA THR A 76 -8.84 8.71 0.87
C THR A 76 -7.46 8.82 1.53
N ARG A 77 -6.44 9.19 0.77
CA ARG A 77 -5.01 9.18 1.13
C ARG A 77 -4.52 7.79 1.54
N LYS A 78 -5.12 6.73 1.01
CA LYS A 78 -4.80 5.33 1.32
C LYS A 78 -4.24 4.59 0.11
N CYS A 79 -3.60 3.45 0.37
CA CYS A 79 -3.21 2.51 -0.67
C CYS A 79 -4.41 1.62 -1.00
N ILE A 80 -4.84 1.57 -2.26
CA ILE A 80 -5.98 0.74 -2.68
C ILE A 80 -5.66 -0.76 -2.61
N VAL A 81 -4.38 -1.13 -2.67
CA VAL A 81 -3.90 -2.51 -2.54
C VAL A 81 -3.27 -2.78 -1.16
N HIS A 82 -3.63 -1.99 -0.13
CA HIS A 82 -3.02 -2.09 1.20
C HIS A 82 -2.94 -3.52 1.76
N PRO A 83 -3.95 -4.40 1.62
CA PRO A 83 -3.87 -5.79 2.11
C PRO A 83 -2.77 -6.63 1.47
N VAL A 84 -2.37 -6.30 0.23
CA VAL A 84 -1.37 -7.02 -0.56
C VAL A 84 -0.21 -6.12 -0.98
N LYS A 85 0.04 -5.03 -0.22
CA LYS A 85 1.03 -4.00 -0.55
C LYS A 85 2.44 -4.59 -0.82
N PRO A 86 3.30 -3.85 -1.57
CA PRO A 86 4.71 -4.22 -1.74
C PRO A 86 5.39 -4.54 -0.42
N GLU A 87 6.31 -5.50 -0.44
CA GLU A 87 7.00 -6.04 0.73
C GLU A 87 7.69 -4.93 1.53
N THR A 88 8.31 -3.98 0.83
CA THR A 88 9.04 -2.87 1.45
C THR A 88 8.13 -1.70 1.88
N CYS A 89 6.87 -1.64 1.40
CA CYS A 89 5.86 -0.72 1.93
C CYS A 89 5.36 -1.11 3.33
N VAL A 90 5.81 -2.24 3.86
CA VAL A 90 5.61 -2.67 5.26
C VAL A 90 6.52 -1.88 6.22
N ALA A 91 7.62 -1.29 5.76
CA ALA A 91 8.63 -0.64 6.60
C ALA A 91 8.30 0.83 6.93
N GLY A 92 7.23 1.06 7.70
CA GLY A 92 7.20 2.17 8.67
C GLY A 92 7.99 1.76 9.94
N PRO A 93 8.39 2.69 10.83
CA PRO A 93 9.45 2.49 11.83
C PRO A 93 9.23 1.38 12.89
N ILE A 94 8.11 0.66 12.84
CA ILE A 94 7.87 -0.54 13.66
C ILE A 94 7.09 -1.54 12.79
N THR A 95 7.78 -2.58 12.31
CA THR A 95 7.19 -3.65 11.48
C THR A 95 6.46 -4.64 12.38
N PHE A 96 5.16 -4.78 12.17
CA PHE A 96 4.34 -5.83 12.74
C PHE A 96 3.54 -6.47 11.60
N ASP A 97 3.40 -7.78 11.60
CA ASP A 97 2.53 -8.46 10.65
C ASP A 97 1.08 -8.17 11.04
N ILE A 98 0.30 -7.64 10.10
CA ILE A 98 -1.12 -7.37 10.35
C ILE A 98 -1.90 -8.54 9.79
N ASN A 99 -2.59 -9.27 10.65
CA ASN A 99 -3.49 -10.33 10.24
C ASN A 99 -4.64 -9.72 9.41
N ALA A 100 -4.69 -10.02 8.12
CA ALA A 100 -5.65 -9.43 7.19
C ALA A 100 -7.12 -9.74 7.54
N LYS A 101 -7.39 -10.82 8.29
CA LYS A 101 -8.75 -11.19 8.73
C LYS A 101 -9.21 -10.40 9.95
N THR A 102 -8.30 -10.05 10.85
CA THR A 102 -8.63 -9.44 12.15
C THR A 102 -8.25 -7.97 12.26
N GLY A 103 -7.34 -7.49 11.39
CA GLY A 103 -6.78 -6.15 11.42
C GLY A 103 -5.86 -5.88 12.60
N LYS A 104 -5.40 -6.93 13.30
CA LYS A 104 -4.53 -6.84 14.49
C LYS A 104 -3.08 -7.20 14.15
N ILE A 105 -2.16 -6.69 14.97
CA ILE A 105 -0.73 -7.02 14.98
C ILE A 105 -0.51 -8.45 15.52
N GLU A 106 0.37 -9.21 14.86
CA GLU A 106 1.00 -10.46 15.31
C GLU A 106 2.52 -10.31 15.43
#